data_AF-A0A1E3NKC8-F1
#
_entry.id   AF-A0A1E3NKC8-F1
#
_cell.length_a   1.000
_cell.length_b   1.000
_cell.length_c   1.000
_cell.angle_alpha   90.00
_cell.angle_beta   90.00
_cell.angle_gamma   90.00
#
_symmetry.space_group_name_H-M   'P 1'
#
loop_
_entity.id
_entity.type
_entity.pdbx_description
1 polymer ?
#
loop_
_entity_poly.entity_id
_entity_poly.type
_entity_poly.pdbx_seq_one_letter_code
_entity_poly.pdbx_strand_id
1 'polypeptide(L)'
;MSTAHSVDPDTKHMSGPETGSSVNSNNRLLRKYVTNTSSLSDDGMSSDGSSNTSISISNDDLADLDFSLDLNLELDTKESALEALLDLKRVASDTFTNRSELFVPYRGRGLFGGTMAAQSVLAALLYSNTYEKSWKPMSIHCHFLHSAKPHPALYYKVSSLKDGKNYCTREVNLFQNDQLIFRATVSLQAYQLEGSAANLRGQLSHNRAPPLIGKDIDHPDDMLTQEELFKIWSKKAMNKKHLEYLKGKNCEEEVIRCYNREPCIWKLPLDMFDQDLVSDEERHAPPSDRTLRYWVKTKDSLKNPSIFNWVAIAYISDYFYLSANMRLNLKEMFTTKFSVSLDHTIYFNTEIDTNSYFSYNVKNIKAGENRSIMFGEMFSAEGTLAATTVQEGLSVVFTDD
;
A
#
# COMPACT_ATOMS: atom_id res chain seq x y z
N MET A 1 27.99 43.88 10.23
CA MET A 1 26.79 44.52 10.81
C MET A 1 25.84 43.38 11.14
N SER A 2 25.95 42.79 12.34
CA SER A 2 25.20 43.14 13.58
C SER A 2 23.75 42.63 13.45
N THR A 3 23.18 41.76 14.29
CA THR A 3 23.54 41.27 15.64
C THR A 3 22.68 40.05 15.98
N ALA A 4 23.18 39.20 16.87
CA ALA A 4 22.48 38.11 17.56
C ALA A 4 21.70 38.60 18.79
N HIS A 5 20.69 37.83 19.23
CA HIS A 5 20.18 37.70 20.61
C HIS A 5 19.45 36.35 20.70
N SER A 6 19.95 35.32 21.40
CA SER A 6 19.99 35.04 22.85
C SER A 6 18.64 34.63 23.46
N VAL A 7 18.66 33.42 24.01
CA VAL A 7 17.65 32.63 24.73
C VAL A 7 17.35 33.23 26.12
N ASP A 8 16.13 33.04 26.64
CA ASP A 8 15.93 32.63 28.04
C ASP A 8 14.63 31.81 28.20
N PRO A 9 14.60 30.78 29.06
CA PRO A 9 13.47 29.88 29.28
C PRO A 9 12.70 30.25 30.57
N ASP A 10 11.38 30.09 30.58
CA ASP A 10 10.58 29.67 31.73
C ASP A 10 9.10 29.88 31.44
N THR A 11 8.28 28.83 31.55
CA THR A 11 6.97 28.89 32.21
C THR A 11 6.34 27.50 32.38
N LYS A 12 6.48 26.99 33.61
CA LYS A 12 5.47 26.35 34.46
C LYS A 12 4.39 25.45 33.84
N HIS A 13 4.44 24.20 34.31
CA HIS A 13 3.33 23.28 34.55
C HIS A 13 1.97 23.95 34.82
N MET A 14 0.95 23.56 34.05
CA MET A 14 -0.45 23.57 34.46
C MET A 14 -1.06 22.21 34.07
N SER A 15 -1.51 21.48 35.08
CA SER A 15 -2.20 20.20 35.01
C SER A 15 -3.72 20.39 34.95
N GLY A 16 -4.39 19.62 34.09
CA GLY A 16 -5.82 19.30 34.18
C GLY A 16 -6.52 19.18 32.82
N PRO A 17 -7.67 18.49 32.72
CA PRO A 17 -8.13 17.29 33.43
C PRO A 17 -8.18 16.05 32.50
N GLU A 18 -8.22 14.88 33.10
CA GLU A 18 -8.47 13.59 32.43
C GLU A 18 -9.88 13.57 31.80
N THR A 19 -9.97 13.31 30.50
CA THR A 19 -11.21 12.87 29.85
C THR A 19 -10.96 11.50 29.21
N GLY A 20 -11.20 10.46 30.00
CA GLY A 20 -11.33 9.10 29.50
C GLY A 20 -12.73 8.82 28.96
N SER A 21 -12.80 7.79 28.10
CA SER A 21 -13.99 7.00 27.77
C SER A 21 -15.04 7.58 26.80
N SER A 22 -14.77 7.48 25.49
CA SER A 22 -15.87 7.35 24.49
C SER A 22 -15.58 6.42 23.30
N VAL A 23 -14.32 6.03 23.06
CA VAL A 23 -13.97 5.19 21.89
C VAL A 23 -14.28 3.70 22.12
N ASN A 24 -14.13 3.21 23.36
CA ASN A 24 -14.35 1.80 23.69
C ASN A 24 -15.82 1.35 23.65
N SER A 25 -16.78 2.28 23.62
CA SER A 25 -18.22 1.97 23.51
C SER A 25 -18.67 1.64 22.08
N ASN A 26 -17.94 2.10 21.05
CA ASN A 26 -18.31 1.84 19.65
C ASN A 26 -18.02 0.37 19.25
N ASN A 27 -16.94 -0.23 19.74
CA ASN A 27 -16.60 -1.63 19.43
C ASN A 27 -17.54 -2.66 20.06
N ARG A 28 -18.17 -2.33 21.20
CA ARG A 28 -19.20 -3.19 21.83
C ARG A 28 -20.54 -3.14 21.07
N LEU A 29 -20.83 -2.03 20.38
CA LEU A 29 -21.96 -1.90 19.46
C LEU A 29 -21.68 -2.58 18.11
N LEU A 30 -20.42 -2.57 17.64
CA LEU A 30 -20.00 -3.22 16.39
C LEU A 30 -20.09 -4.74 16.43
N ARG A 31 -19.68 -5.39 17.54
CA ARG A 31 -19.89 -6.83 17.72
C ARG A 31 -21.37 -7.19 17.78
N LYS A 32 -22.23 -6.33 18.36
CA LYS A 32 -23.69 -6.54 18.38
C LYS A 32 -24.32 -6.50 16.97
N TYR A 33 -23.79 -5.69 16.06
CA TYR A 33 -24.25 -5.64 14.66
C TYR A 33 -23.96 -6.94 13.90
N VAL A 34 -22.84 -7.61 14.21
CA VAL A 34 -22.46 -8.90 13.61
C VAL A 34 -23.22 -10.07 14.25
N THR A 35 -23.33 -10.09 15.59
CA THR A 35 -23.93 -11.22 16.34
C THR A 35 -25.45 -11.35 16.16
N ASN A 36 -26.17 -10.30 15.77
CA ASN A 36 -27.62 -10.40 15.50
C ASN A 36 -27.97 -11.14 14.20
N THR A 37 -26.99 -11.65 13.46
CA THR A 37 -27.21 -12.38 12.19
C THR A 37 -26.66 -13.81 12.16
N SER A 38 -26.19 -14.34 13.28
CA SER A 38 -25.67 -15.72 13.34
C SER A 38 -25.95 -16.34 14.70
N SER A 39 -27.04 -17.10 14.79
CA SER A 39 -27.26 -18.07 15.86
C SER A 39 -27.66 -19.40 15.22
N LEU A 40 -26.79 -20.41 15.34
CA LEU A 40 -27.14 -21.82 15.62
C LEU A 40 -25.85 -22.67 15.81
N SER A 41 -25.74 -23.21 17.03
CA SER A 41 -25.06 -24.44 17.54
C SER A 41 -23.53 -24.65 17.45
N ASP A 42 -22.85 -24.55 18.61
CA ASP A 42 -22.22 -25.63 19.45
C ASP A 42 -21.53 -26.83 18.74
N ASP A 43 -20.41 -27.43 19.18
CA ASP A 43 -19.90 -27.68 20.55
C ASP A 43 -18.39 -28.08 20.57
N GLY A 44 -17.70 -27.74 21.68
CA GLY A 44 -16.81 -28.60 22.49
C GLY A 44 -15.47 -29.19 21.99
N MET A 45 -14.35 -28.84 22.67
CA MET A 45 -13.57 -29.72 23.59
C MET A 45 -12.09 -29.29 23.78
N SER A 46 -11.63 -29.43 25.02
CA SER A 46 -10.32 -29.12 25.62
C SER A 46 -9.29 -30.25 25.53
N SER A 47 -7.97 -29.95 25.59
CA SER A 47 -7.04 -30.43 26.66
C SER A 47 -5.55 -30.12 26.38
N ASP A 48 -4.82 -29.90 27.49
CA ASP A 48 -3.38 -29.63 27.68
C ASP A 48 -2.37 -30.66 27.14
N GLY A 49 -1.10 -30.25 27.06
CA GLY A 49 0.05 -31.17 27.16
C GLY A 49 1.40 -30.62 26.72
N SER A 50 2.21 -30.13 27.66
CA SER A 50 3.61 -29.71 27.48
C SER A 50 4.61 -30.88 27.55
N SER A 51 5.70 -30.85 26.77
CA SER A 51 6.99 -31.44 27.18
C SER A 51 8.18 -30.79 26.47
N ASN A 52 9.12 -30.29 27.28
CA ASN A 52 10.45 -29.83 26.88
C ASN A 52 11.41 -31.03 26.88
N THR A 53 12.29 -31.12 25.87
CA THR A 53 13.52 -31.91 25.96
C THR A 53 14.70 -31.08 25.45
N SER A 54 15.68 -30.91 26.31
CA SER A 54 16.98 -30.27 26.07
C SER A 54 17.99 -31.29 25.56
N ILE A 55 18.70 -30.99 24.48
CA ILE A 55 19.84 -31.77 23.98
C ILE A 55 21.11 -30.94 24.15
N SER A 56 22.07 -31.48 24.91
CA SER A 56 23.42 -30.96 25.09
C SER A 56 24.35 -31.54 24.02
N ILE A 57 25.10 -30.71 23.31
CA ILE A 57 26.11 -31.11 22.32
C ILE A 57 27.51 -30.96 22.94
N SER A 58 28.34 -32.00 22.81
CA SER A 58 29.76 -32.01 23.21
C SER A 58 30.66 -31.48 22.10
N ASN A 59 31.80 -30.88 22.48
CA ASN A 59 32.71 -30.10 21.63
C ASN A 59 33.60 -30.89 20.64
N ASP A 60 33.29 -32.16 20.33
CA ASP A 60 34.17 -33.01 19.51
C ASP A 60 33.68 -33.26 18.06
N ASP A 61 32.54 -32.68 17.63
CA ASP A 61 31.97 -32.91 16.29
C ASP A 61 32.37 -31.88 15.21
N LEU A 62 33.44 -31.10 15.42
CA LEU A 62 33.82 -29.99 14.52
C LEU A 62 34.84 -30.32 13.42
N ALA A 63 35.15 -31.60 13.17
CA ALA A 63 36.28 -31.96 12.29
C ALA A 63 35.93 -32.46 10.88
N ASP A 64 34.67 -32.77 10.53
CA ASP A 64 34.33 -33.37 9.22
C ASP A 64 33.09 -32.73 8.55
N LEU A 65 33.20 -31.45 8.16
CA LEU A 65 32.20 -30.81 7.29
C LEU A 65 32.68 -30.80 5.83
N ASP A 66 32.43 -31.91 5.15
CA ASP A 66 32.38 -32.01 3.69
C ASP A 66 31.17 -31.20 3.18
N PHE A 67 31.42 -30.24 2.29
CA PHE A 67 30.41 -29.30 1.76
C PHE A 67 29.61 -29.92 0.59
N SER A 68 29.17 -31.18 0.73
CA SER A 68 28.19 -31.76 -0.16
C SER A 68 26.79 -31.54 0.41
N LEU A 69 26.07 -30.60 -0.22
CA LEU A 69 24.69 -30.22 0.11
C LEU A 69 23.77 -31.45 -0.01
N ASP A 70 23.31 -31.97 1.13
CA ASP A 70 22.21 -32.93 1.17
C ASP A 70 20.93 -32.25 0.66
N LEU A 71 20.56 -32.57 -0.59
CA LEU A 71 19.24 -32.37 -1.14
C LEU A 71 18.26 -33.27 -0.37
N ASN A 72 17.52 -32.69 0.59
CA ASN A 72 16.12 -33.02 0.90
C ASN A 72 15.60 -32.19 2.10
N LEU A 73 15.77 -30.86 2.04
CA LEU A 73 14.77 -29.96 2.63
C LEU A 73 13.86 -29.53 1.49
N GLU A 74 12.57 -29.84 1.58
CA GLU A 74 11.54 -29.08 0.87
C GLU A 74 11.58 -27.64 1.41
N LEU A 75 12.50 -26.84 0.88
CA LEU A 75 12.45 -25.40 0.96
C LEU A 75 11.13 -25.01 0.30
N ASP A 76 10.25 -24.36 1.05
CA ASP A 76 9.02 -23.76 0.53
C ASP A 76 9.40 -22.69 -0.53
N THR A 77 9.54 -23.19 -1.76
CA THR A 77 10.11 -22.54 -2.96
C THR A 77 9.08 -21.71 -3.73
N LYS A 78 7.87 -21.58 -3.20
CA LYS A 78 6.81 -20.82 -3.87
C LYS A 78 6.97 -19.34 -3.55
N GLU A 79 7.13 -18.52 -4.59
CA GLU A 79 7.09 -17.05 -4.52
C GLU A 79 5.82 -16.58 -3.78
N SER A 80 5.89 -15.44 -3.08
CA SER A 80 4.68 -14.83 -2.52
C SER A 80 3.69 -14.45 -3.62
N ALA A 81 2.39 -14.32 -3.28
CA ALA A 81 1.39 -13.90 -4.27
C ALA A 81 1.71 -12.54 -4.92
N LEU A 82 2.35 -11.61 -4.18
CA LEU A 82 2.78 -10.32 -4.71
C LEU A 82 3.93 -10.48 -5.71
N GLU A 83 4.95 -11.27 -5.35
CA GLU A 83 6.09 -11.52 -6.22
C GLU A 83 5.64 -12.19 -7.51
N ALA A 84 4.83 -13.25 -7.41
CA ALA A 84 4.28 -13.94 -8.57
C ALA A 84 3.44 -13.01 -9.48
N LEU A 85 2.69 -12.07 -8.90
CA LEU A 85 1.91 -11.09 -9.68
C LEU A 85 2.81 -10.09 -10.41
N LEU A 86 3.89 -9.64 -9.78
CA LEU A 86 4.68 -8.53 -10.28
C LEU A 86 5.95 -8.98 -11.01
N ASP A 87 6.30 -10.26 -10.98
CA ASP A 87 7.52 -10.76 -11.60
C ASP A 87 7.62 -10.46 -13.10
N LEU A 88 8.85 -10.18 -13.52
CA LEU A 88 9.21 -9.79 -14.87
C LEU A 88 10.23 -10.75 -15.46
N LYS A 89 9.98 -11.14 -16.72
CA LYS A 89 10.95 -11.85 -17.54
C LYS A 89 11.70 -10.87 -18.42
N ARG A 90 13.02 -10.90 -18.38
CA ARG A 90 13.87 -10.18 -19.34
C ARG A 90 13.79 -10.84 -20.72
N VAL A 91 13.52 -10.05 -21.76
CA VAL A 91 13.43 -10.51 -23.16
C VAL A 91 14.46 -9.86 -24.08
N ALA A 92 15.06 -8.74 -23.66
CA ALA A 92 16.22 -8.13 -24.28
C ALA A 92 17.12 -7.48 -23.21
N SER A 93 18.25 -6.89 -23.62
CA SER A 93 19.16 -6.17 -22.71
C SER A 93 18.48 -5.02 -21.96
N ASP A 94 17.46 -4.41 -22.56
CA ASP A 94 16.75 -3.25 -22.07
C ASP A 94 15.24 -3.46 -21.92
N THR A 95 14.73 -4.67 -22.17
CA THR A 95 13.29 -4.93 -22.28
C THR A 95 12.85 -6.13 -21.43
N PHE A 96 11.73 -5.95 -20.72
CA PHE A 96 11.10 -6.97 -19.86
C PHE A 96 9.63 -7.17 -20.23
N THR A 97 9.03 -8.29 -19.81
CA THR A 97 7.60 -8.60 -19.95
C THR A 97 7.05 -9.25 -18.68
N ASN A 98 5.76 -9.07 -18.39
CA ASN A 98 5.12 -9.76 -17.26
C ASN A 98 5.18 -11.29 -17.43
N ARG A 99 5.40 -12.01 -16.32
CA ARG A 99 5.36 -13.49 -16.30
C ARG A 99 3.98 -14.06 -16.06
N SER A 100 3.23 -13.44 -15.17
CA SER A 100 1.90 -13.88 -14.77
C SER A 100 0.81 -13.20 -15.59
N GLU A 101 -0.36 -13.82 -15.61
CA GLU A 101 -1.56 -13.18 -16.12
C GLU A 101 -1.98 -12.06 -15.17
N LEU A 102 -2.08 -10.85 -15.70
CA LEU A 102 -2.49 -9.67 -14.94
C LEU A 102 -4.02 -9.64 -14.88
N PHE A 103 -4.60 -9.36 -13.71
CA PHE A 103 -6.05 -9.32 -13.56
C PHE A 103 -6.58 -7.87 -13.53
N VAL A 104 -7.88 -7.76 -13.80
CA VAL A 104 -8.62 -6.49 -13.73
C VAL A 104 -9.33 -6.42 -12.37
N PRO A 105 -9.15 -5.33 -11.60
CA PRO A 105 -9.88 -5.12 -10.36
C PRO A 105 -11.39 -5.16 -10.55
N TYR A 106 -12.14 -5.30 -9.45
CA TYR A 106 -13.59 -5.36 -9.49
C TYR A 106 -14.18 -4.14 -10.24
N ARG A 107 -14.86 -4.43 -11.36
CA ARG A 107 -15.44 -3.44 -12.31
C ARG A 107 -14.45 -2.48 -12.96
N GLY A 108 -13.15 -2.78 -12.88
CA GLY A 108 -12.13 -2.09 -13.66
C GLY A 108 -12.39 -2.26 -15.16
N ARG A 109 -12.04 -1.24 -15.95
CA ARG A 109 -12.09 -1.32 -17.43
C ARG A 109 -10.74 -1.73 -18.05
N GLY A 110 -9.70 -1.79 -17.23
CA GLY A 110 -8.33 -2.14 -17.60
C GLY A 110 -7.56 -2.59 -16.37
N LEU A 111 -6.29 -2.91 -16.58
CA LEU A 111 -5.40 -3.31 -15.50
C LEU A 111 -5.27 -2.23 -14.42
N PHE A 112 -4.99 -2.68 -13.21
CA PHE A 112 -4.69 -1.80 -12.08
C PHE A 112 -3.43 -0.97 -12.35
N GLY A 113 -3.51 0.34 -12.11
CA GLY A 113 -2.40 1.28 -12.36
C GLY A 113 -1.17 0.97 -11.52
N GLY A 114 -1.36 0.60 -10.26
CA GLY A 114 -0.29 0.19 -9.35
C GLY A 114 0.53 -1.00 -9.85
N THR A 115 -0.04 -1.93 -10.63
CA THR A 115 0.73 -2.99 -11.30
C THR A 115 1.76 -2.40 -12.26
N MET A 116 1.37 -1.45 -13.11
CA MET A 116 2.27 -0.80 -14.08
C MET A 116 3.34 0.03 -13.39
N ALA A 117 2.97 0.79 -12.34
CA ALA A 117 3.94 1.56 -11.55
C ALA A 117 4.95 0.66 -10.83
N ALA A 118 4.48 -0.39 -10.16
CA ALA A 118 5.32 -1.34 -9.44
C ALA A 118 6.26 -2.13 -10.37
N GLN A 119 5.74 -2.66 -11.47
CA GLN A 119 6.56 -3.36 -12.47
C GLN A 119 7.56 -2.41 -13.14
N SER A 120 7.25 -1.11 -13.27
CA SER A 120 8.23 -0.13 -13.77
C SER A 120 9.38 0.10 -12.80
N VAL A 121 9.10 0.18 -11.49
CA VAL A 121 10.14 0.21 -10.45
C VAL A 121 10.98 -1.07 -10.50
N LEU A 122 10.34 -2.23 -10.59
CA LEU A 122 11.04 -3.52 -10.70
C LEU A 122 11.92 -3.58 -11.96
N ALA A 123 11.41 -3.19 -13.13
CA ALA A 123 12.17 -3.16 -14.37
C ALA A 123 13.40 -2.24 -14.28
N ALA A 124 13.25 -1.06 -13.67
CA ALA A 124 14.37 -0.13 -13.46
C ALA A 124 15.44 -0.70 -12.51
N LEU A 125 15.03 -1.39 -11.44
CA LEU A 125 15.93 -2.07 -10.50
C LEU A 125 16.64 -3.26 -11.17
N LEU A 126 15.90 -4.15 -11.85
CA LEU A 126 16.48 -5.29 -12.58
C LEU A 126 17.42 -4.85 -13.70
N TYR A 127 17.16 -3.70 -14.33
CA TYR A 127 18.05 -3.11 -15.32
C TYR A 127 19.34 -2.56 -14.71
N SER A 128 19.27 -1.99 -13.51
CA SER A 128 20.37 -1.21 -12.91
C SER A 128 21.23 -2.01 -11.93
N ASN A 129 20.65 -3.00 -11.25
CA ASN A 129 21.36 -3.82 -10.28
C ASN A 129 22.30 -4.80 -10.98
N THR A 130 23.53 -4.83 -10.50
CA THR A 130 24.57 -5.76 -10.92
C THR A 130 25.15 -6.45 -9.69
N TYR A 131 26.00 -7.46 -9.88
CA TYR A 131 26.72 -8.10 -8.78
C TYR A 131 27.61 -7.11 -8.00
N GLU A 132 28.14 -6.08 -8.69
CA GLU A 132 29.04 -5.09 -8.11
C GLU A 132 28.29 -3.94 -7.42
N LYS A 133 27.05 -3.66 -7.83
CA LYS A 133 26.35 -2.46 -7.40
C LYS A 133 24.84 -2.66 -7.33
N SER A 134 24.33 -2.39 -6.13
CA SER A 134 22.90 -2.43 -5.83
C SER A 134 22.33 -1.03 -5.62
N TRP A 135 21.12 -0.85 -6.12
CA TRP A 135 20.36 0.38 -6.11
C TRP A 135 19.02 0.18 -5.39
N LYS A 136 18.52 1.25 -4.80
CA LYS A 136 17.16 1.37 -4.26
C LYS A 136 16.43 2.55 -4.90
N PRO A 137 15.10 2.50 -5.03
CA PRO A 137 14.36 3.61 -5.61
C PRO A 137 14.31 4.80 -4.65
N MET A 138 14.35 6.01 -5.23
CA MET A 138 14.13 7.28 -4.54
C MET A 138 12.81 7.91 -4.97
N SER A 139 12.51 7.85 -6.27
CA SER A 139 11.23 8.30 -6.77
C SER A 139 10.82 7.60 -8.06
N ILE A 140 9.52 7.59 -8.30
CA ILE A 140 8.93 7.35 -9.61
C ILE A 140 7.95 8.47 -9.91
N HIS A 141 8.00 8.99 -11.13
CA HIS A 141 6.99 9.89 -11.69
C HIS A 141 6.44 9.23 -12.95
N CYS A 142 5.14 8.99 -13.01
CA CYS A 142 4.55 8.28 -14.14
C CYS A 142 3.24 8.87 -14.64
N HIS A 143 2.92 8.58 -15.90
CA HIS A 143 1.70 9.00 -16.58
C HIS A 143 1.01 7.78 -17.20
N PHE A 144 -0.31 7.69 -16.98
CA PHE A 144 -1.18 6.69 -17.58
C PHE A 144 -1.77 7.25 -18.87
N LEU A 145 -1.34 6.71 -20.02
CA LEU A 145 -1.71 7.24 -21.33
C LEU A 145 -2.92 6.51 -21.92
N HIS A 146 -2.95 5.18 -21.77
CA HIS A 146 -4.03 4.33 -22.27
C HIS A 146 -4.32 3.18 -21.30
N SER A 147 -5.57 2.70 -21.31
CA SER A 147 -5.98 1.56 -20.48
C SER A 147 -5.34 0.26 -20.98
N ALA A 148 -4.55 -0.38 -20.13
CA ALA A 148 -3.95 -1.68 -20.42
C ALA A 148 -4.96 -2.83 -20.25
N LYS A 149 -4.76 -3.92 -20.98
CA LYS A 149 -5.55 -5.16 -20.89
C LYS A 149 -4.72 -6.32 -20.33
N PRO A 150 -5.34 -7.36 -19.71
CA PRO A 150 -4.66 -8.60 -19.31
C PRO A 150 -3.86 -9.29 -20.42
N HIS A 151 -4.35 -9.21 -21.65
CA HIS A 151 -3.74 -9.82 -22.82
C HIS A 151 -3.82 -8.87 -24.02
N PRO A 152 -2.77 -8.80 -24.88
CA PRO A 152 -1.49 -9.51 -24.77
C PRO A 152 -0.57 -8.93 -23.68
N ALA A 153 0.57 -9.56 -23.45
CA ALA A 153 1.55 -9.15 -22.45
C ALA A 153 2.02 -7.69 -22.63
N LEU A 154 2.50 -7.10 -21.53
CA LEU A 154 3.05 -5.76 -21.48
C LEU A 154 4.57 -5.82 -21.64
N TYR A 155 5.13 -4.88 -22.42
CA TYR A 155 6.58 -4.78 -22.63
C TYR A 155 7.13 -3.51 -22.00
N TYR A 156 8.06 -3.69 -21.05
CA TYR A 156 8.71 -2.66 -20.27
C TYR A 156 10.08 -2.37 -20.88
N LYS A 157 10.20 -1.29 -21.65
CA LYS A 157 11.46 -0.86 -22.24
C LYS A 157 12.13 0.20 -21.36
N VAL A 158 13.33 -0.10 -20.88
CA VAL A 158 14.09 0.73 -19.96
C VAL A 158 15.23 1.42 -20.70
N SER A 159 15.39 2.73 -20.55
CA SER A 159 16.56 3.47 -21.05
C SER A 159 17.25 4.22 -19.92
N SER A 160 18.58 4.37 -20.02
CA SER A 160 19.33 5.20 -19.09
C SER A 160 19.24 6.67 -19.51
N LEU A 161 18.79 7.52 -18.59
CA LEU A 161 18.85 8.98 -18.76
C LEU A 161 20.09 9.57 -18.08
N LYS A 162 20.58 8.93 -17.02
CA LYS A 162 21.74 9.37 -16.25
C LYS A 162 22.35 8.19 -15.49
N ASP A 163 23.67 8.03 -15.59
CA ASP A 163 24.47 7.09 -14.80
C ASP A 163 25.50 7.84 -13.96
N GLY A 164 25.13 8.13 -12.73
CA GLY A 164 26.02 8.75 -11.76
C GLY A 164 26.64 7.75 -10.79
N LYS A 165 27.61 8.24 -10.02
CA LYS A 165 28.29 7.44 -9.00
C LYS A 165 27.36 7.01 -7.86
N ASN A 166 26.52 7.91 -7.36
CA ASN A 166 25.62 7.65 -6.23
C ASN A 166 24.15 7.58 -6.63
N TYR A 167 23.81 8.08 -7.82
CA TYR A 167 22.44 8.23 -8.29
C TYR A 167 22.37 7.91 -9.78
N CYS A 168 21.30 7.24 -10.21
CA CYS A 168 21.02 7.03 -11.61
C CYS A 168 19.54 7.25 -11.90
N THR A 169 19.20 7.49 -13.17
CA THR A 169 17.84 7.77 -13.61
C THR A 169 17.52 6.93 -14.82
N ARG A 170 16.34 6.30 -14.80
CA ARG A 170 15.82 5.45 -15.86
C ARG A 170 14.51 6.00 -16.40
N GLU A 171 14.33 5.97 -17.70
CA GLU A 171 13.01 6.06 -18.31
C GLU A 171 12.49 4.64 -18.54
N VAL A 172 11.24 4.37 -18.17
CA VAL A 172 10.55 3.12 -18.42
C VAL A 172 9.31 3.41 -19.27
N ASN A 173 9.30 2.90 -20.49
CA ASN A 173 8.20 3.01 -21.43
C ASN A 173 7.50 1.65 -21.53
N LEU A 174 6.20 1.61 -21.24
CA LEU A 174 5.37 0.41 -21.35
C LEU A 174 4.62 0.40 -22.66
N PHE A 175 4.74 -0.70 -23.37
CA PHE A 175 4.06 -0.95 -24.64
C PHE A 175 3.09 -2.12 -24.54
N GLN A 176 1.93 -1.98 -25.18
CA GLN A 176 1.00 -3.08 -25.45
C GLN A 176 0.49 -2.90 -26.89
N ASN A 177 0.57 -3.94 -27.72
CA ASN A 177 0.27 -3.85 -29.16
C ASN A 177 1.01 -2.70 -29.88
N ASP A 178 2.31 -2.55 -29.60
CA ASP A 178 3.18 -1.49 -30.12
C ASP A 178 2.75 -0.04 -29.77
N GLN A 179 1.73 0.13 -28.93
CA GLN A 179 1.28 1.42 -28.44
C GLN A 179 1.91 1.72 -27.08
N LEU A 180 2.48 2.92 -26.92
CA LEU A 180 2.95 3.41 -25.63
C LEU A 180 1.75 3.71 -24.73
N ILE A 181 1.54 2.90 -23.69
CA ILE A 181 0.35 2.99 -22.82
C ILE A 181 0.64 3.64 -21.46
N PHE A 182 1.91 3.65 -21.04
CA PHE A 182 2.35 4.19 -19.76
C PHE A 182 3.82 4.58 -19.87
N ARG A 183 4.20 5.65 -19.16
CA ARG A 183 5.58 6.12 -19.10
C ARG A 183 5.94 6.49 -17.67
N ALA A 184 7.14 6.11 -17.24
CA ALA A 184 7.70 6.48 -15.95
C ALA A 184 9.14 6.98 -16.07
N THR A 185 9.51 7.90 -15.19
CA THR A 185 10.91 8.20 -14.85
C THR A 185 11.16 7.71 -13.44
N VAL A 186 12.16 6.85 -13.26
CA VAL A 186 12.54 6.26 -11.98
C VAL A 186 13.93 6.75 -11.60
N SER A 187 14.06 7.40 -10.45
CA SER A 187 15.35 7.80 -9.87
C SER A 187 15.77 6.79 -8.81
N LEU A 188 17.03 6.35 -8.87
CA LEU A 188 17.59 5.36 -7.97
C LEU A 188 18.81 5.93 -7.24
N GLN A 189 19.03 5.46 -6.01
CA GLN A 189 20.20 5.74 -5.18
C GLN A 189 20.98 4.45 -4.94
N ALA A 190 22.30 4.51 -4.99
CA ALA A 190 23.15 3.39 -4.59
C ALA A 190 22.98 3.10 -3.09
N TYR A 191 22.87 1.83 -2.69
CA TYR A 191 22.84 1.47 -1.27
C TYR A 191 24.13 1.92 -0.55
N GLN A 192 25.27 1.73 -1.22
CA GLN A 192 26.56 2.22 -0.75
C GLN A 192 26.91 3.53 -1.46
N LEU A 193 26.82 4.63 -0.72
CA LEU A 193 27.24 5.95 -1.21
C LEU A 193 28.75 6.07 -1.17
N GLU A 194 29.30 6.86 -2.08
CA GLU A 194 30.73 7.13 -2.20
C GLU A 194 31.04 8.64 -2.17
N GLY A 195 32.27 8.99 -1.80
CA GLY A 195 32.74 10.38 -1.74
C GLY A 195 32.09 11.18 -0.61
N SER A 196 31.87 12.48 -0.84
CA SER A 196 31.27 13.36 0.18
C SER A 196 29.86 12.94 0.60
N ALA A 197 29.10 12.29 -0.29
CA ALA A 197 27.76 11.77 0.02
C ALA A 197 27.78 10.60 1.01
N ALA A 198 28.90 9.91 1.18
CA ALA A 198 29.05 8.84 2.17
C ALA A 198 29.22 9.38 3.60
N ASN A 199 29.60 10.65 3.75
CA ASN A 199 29.79 11.27 5.05
C ASN A 199 28.47 11.87 5.55
N LEU A 200 27.75 11.11 6.37
CA LEU A 200 26.46 11.51 6.92
C LEU A 200 26.55 12.39 8.17
N ARG A 201 27.76 12.77 8.61
CA ARG A 201 27.94 13.59 9.82
C ARG A 201 27.36 14.99 9.58
N GLY A 202 26.35 15.36 10.37
CA GLY A 202 25.68 16.65 10.27
C GLY A 202 24.54 16.70 9.25
N GLN A 203 24.09 15.55 8.73
CA GLN A 203 22.92 15.51 7.85
C GLN A 203 21.65 16.00 8.57
N LEU A 204 20.77 16.67 7.83
CA LEU A 204 19.42 16.98 8.29
C LEU A 204 18.60 15.69 8.31
N SER A 205 17.89 15.43 9.41
CA SER A 205 17.03 14.27 9.54
C SER A 205 15.80 14.62 10.37
N HIS A 206 14.64 14.66 9.71
CA HIS A 206 13.32 14.82 10.33
C HIS A 206 12.25 14.37 9.34
N ASN A 207 11.08 14.01 9.85
CA ASN A 207 9.88 13.70 9.08
C ASN A 207 8.65 14.16 9.86
N ARG A 208 7.48 14.13 9.20
CA ARG A 208 6.20 14.36 9.86
C ARG A 208 5.91 13.24 10.86
N ALA A 209 5.24 13.57 11.96
CA ALA A 209 4.82 12.56 12.94
C ALA A 209 3.80 11.57 12.32
N PRO A 210 3.87 10.28 12.67
CA PRO A 210 2.90 9.27 12.22
C PRO A 210 1.51 9.50 12.85
N PRO A 211 0.45 8.86 12.34
CA PRO A 211 -0.83 8.81 13.04
C PRO A 211 -0.69 8.09 14.40
N LEU A 212 -1.41 8.58 15.41
CA LEU A 212 -1.44 7.98 16.74
C LEU A 212 -2.44 6.83 16.80
N ILE A 213 -1.95 5.62 17.09
CA ILE A 213 -2.80 4.44 17.26
C ILE A 213 -3.73 4.62 18.48
N GLY A 214 -5.02 4.32 18.31
CA GLY A 214 -6.08 4.51 19.31
C GLY A 214 -6.64 5.93 19.39
N LYS A 215 -6.06 6.89 18.65
CA LYS A 215 -6.58 8.26 18.53
C LYS A 215 -6.93 8.61 17.08
N ASP A 216 -5.96 8.51 16.18
CA ASP A 216 -6.12 8.87 14.77
C ASP A 216 -6.52 7.68 13.89
N ILE A 217 -6.17 6.46 14.33
CA ILE A 217 -6.50 5.18 13.68
C ILE A 217 -6.55 4.07 14.73
N ASP A 218 -7.48 3.13 14.63
CA ASP A 218 -7.52 1.96 15.50
C ASP A 218 -6.36 0.99 15.22
N HIS A 219 -6.03 0.15 16.20
CA HIS A 219 -5.06 -0.92 16.00
C HIS A 219 -5.59 -1.92 14.94
N PRO A 220 -4.78 -2.42 13.99
CA PRO A 220 -5.26 -3.27 12.90
C PRO A 220 -5.98 -4.55 13.36
N ASP A 221 -5.62 -5.09 14.53
CA ASP A 221 -6.27 -6.27 15.10
C ASP A 221 -7.68 -5.98 15.66
N ASP A 222 -7.97 -4.73 15.97
CA ASP A 222 -9.29 -4.29 16.43
C ASP A 222 -10.23 -3.92 15.26
N MET A 223 -9.67 -3.81 14.05
CA MET A 223 -10.42 -3.46 12.83
C MET A 223 -10.98 -4.71 12.14
N LEU A 224 -12.15 -4.54 11.51
CA LEU A 224 -12.81 -5.58 10.73
C LEU A 224 -11.91 -6.08 9.59
N THR A 225 -12.11 -7.34 9.22
CA THR A 225 -11.51 -7.89 8.01
C THR A 225 -12.14 -7.27 6.76
N GLN A 226 -11.39 -7.29 5.66
CA GLN A 226 -11.87 -6.85 4.36
C GLN A 226 -13.17 -7.56 3.94
N GLU A 227 -13.27 -8.86 4.20
CA GLU A 227 -14.47 -9.64 3.88
C GLU A 227 -15.69 -9.14 4.66
N GLU A 228 -15.57 -8.95 5.97
CA GLU A 228 -16.65 -8.40 6.80
C GLU A 228 -17.08 -7.01 6.34
N LEU A 229 -16.12 -6.15 5.97
CA LEU A 229 -16.38 -4.81 5.46
C LEU A 229 -17.16 -4.82 4.15
N PHE A 230 -16.76 -5.65 3.18
CA PHE A 230 -17.49 -5.74 1.90
C PHE A 230 -18.86 -6.41 2.05
N LYS A 231 -19.04 -7.32 3.02
CA LYS A 231 -20.37 -7.84 3.41
C LYS A 231 -21.28 -6.74 3.96
N ILE A 232 -20.75 -5.86 4.81
CA ILE A 232 -21.53 -4.72 5.33
C ILE A 232 -21.85 -3.73 4.21
N TRP A 233 -20.83 -3.36 3.43
CA TRP A 233 -20.97 -2.43 2.31
C TRP A 233 -22.01 -2.91 1.32
N SER A 234 -21.93 -4.16 0.86
CA SER A 234 -22.85 -4.69 -0.17
C SER A 234 -24.31 -4.59 0.29
N LYS A 235 -24.64 -5.01 1.52
CA LYS A 235 -25.99 -4.88 2.11
C LYS A 235 -26.51 -3.44 2.10
N LYS A 236 -25.66 -2.44 2.40
CA LYS A 236 -26.05 -1.02 2.37
C LYS A 236 -26.13 -0.46 0.95
N ALA A 237 -25.13 -0.76 0.13
CA ALA A 237 -25.01 -0.29 -1.25
C ALA A 237 -26.23 -0.72 -2.09
N MET A 238 -26.75 -1.92 -1.86
CA MET A 238 -27.94 -2.42 -2.57
C MET A 238 -29.21 -1.59 -2.34
N ASN A 239 -29.26 -0.75 -1.28
CA ASN A 239 -30.39 0.14 -1.01
C ASN A 239 -30.27 1.52 -1.71
N LYS A 240 -29.13 1.81 -2.36
CA LYS A 240 -28.85 3.11 -2.98
C LYS A 240 -29.13 3.06 -4.48
N LYS A 241 -30.01 3.94 -4.97
CA LYS A 241 -30.41 4.00 -6.39
C LYS A 241 -29.21 4.26 -7.33
N HIS A 242 -28.32 5.18 -6.99
CA HIS A 242 -27.12 5.47 -7.80
C HIS A 242 -26.10 4.31 -7.82
N LEU A 243 -26.23 3.32 -6.94
CA LEU A 243 -25.45 2.09 -6.91
C LEU A 243 -26.22 0.89 -7.48
N GLU A 244 -27.42 1.10 -8.04
CA GLU A 244 -28.25 0.03 -8.62
C GLU A 244 -27.55 -0.72 -9.74
N TYR A 245 -26.65 -0.06 -10.48
CA TYR A 245 -25.83 -0.71 -11.49
C TYR A 245 -24.92 -1.81 -10.91
N LEU A 246 -24.68 -1.85 -9.59
CA LEU A 246 -23.99 -2.94 -8.87
C LEU A 246 -24.89 -4.15 -8.57
N LYS A 247 -26.23 -4.04 -8.71
CA LYS A 247 -27.18 -5.13 -8.44
C LYS A 247 -27.10 -6.24 -9.51
N GLY A 248 -26.03 -7.01 -9.51
CA GLY A 248 -25.95 -8.33 -10.14
C GLY A 248 -26.51 -9.40 -9.19
N LYS A 249 -26.82 -10.59 -9.71
CA LYS A 249 -27.35 -11.69 -8.87
C LYS A 249 -26.43 -12.05 -7.69
N ASN A 250 -25.11 -11.78 -7.79
CA ASN A 250 -24.11 -12.16 -6.78
C ASN A 250 -23.09 -11.03 -6.46
N CYS A 251 -23.49 -9.76 -6.40
CA CYS A 251 -22.57 -8.63 -6.18
C CYS A 251 -21.64 -8.80 -4.96
N GLU A 252 -22.17 -9.30 -3.84
CA GLU A 252 -21.41 -9.54 -2.61
C GLU A 252 -20.31 -10.60 -2.82
N GLU A 253 -20.66 -11.75 -3.39
CA GLU A 253 -19.68 -12.82 -3.65
C GLU A 253 -18.61 -12.38 -4.65
N GLU A 254 -18.99 -11.62 -5.69
CA GLU A 254 -18.05 -11.14 -6.71
C GLU A 254 -17.04 -10.15 -6.14
N VAL A 255 -17.49 -9.18 -5.33
CA VAL A 255 -16.58 -8.19 -4.72
C VAL A 255 -15.64 -8.88 -3.73
N ILE A 256 -16.16 -9.75 -2.86
CA ILE A 256 -15.36 -10.49 -1.88
C ILE A 256 -14.35 -11.37 -2.60
N ARG A 257 -14.77 -12.13 -3.62
CA ARG A 257 -13.88 -12.98 -4.41
C ARG A 257 -12.78 -12.18 -5.08
N CYS A 258 -13.09 -11.01 -5.65
CA CYS A 258 -12.09 -10.17 -6.30
C CYS A 258 -11.04 -9.70 -5.29
N TYR A 259 -11.46 -9.10 -4.18
CA TYR A 259 -10.54 -8.54 -3.20
C TYR A 259 -9.81 -9.61 -2.36
N ASN A 260 -10.36 -10.82 -2.23
CA ASN A 260 -9.67 -11.95 -1.61
C ASN A 260 -8.53 -12.51 -2.48
N ARG A 261 -8.52 -12.24 -3.79
CA ARG A 261 -7.41 -12.63 -4.68
C ARG A 261 -6.22 -11.67 -4.62
N GLU A 262 -6.40 -10.48 -4.05
CA GLU A 262 -5.33 -9.48 -3.95
C GLU A 262 -4.13 -10.01 -3.15
N PRO A 263 -2.90 -9.60 -3.50
CA PRO A 263 -1.69 -10.02 -2.80
C PRO A 263 -1.46 -9.29 -1.46
N CYS A 264 -2.38 -8.42 -1.05
CA CYS A 264 -2.30 -7.62 0.16
C CYS A 264 -3.51 -7.85 1.07
N ILE A 265 -3.32 -7.63 2.37
CA ILE A 265 -4.37 -7.64 3.38
C ILE A 265 -4.62 -6.21 3.82
N TRP A 266 -5.88 -5.78 3.78
CA TRP A 266 -6.31 -4.43 4.09
C TRP A 266 -7.16 -4.40 5.36
N LYS A 267 -6.94 -3.38 6.19
CA LYS A 267 -7.83 -2.98 7.29
C LYS A 267 -8.31 -1.56 7.01
N LEU A 268 -9.47 -1.46 6.40
CA LEU A 268 -10.09 -0.20 6.02
C LEU A 268 -11.05 0.24 7.14
N PRO A 269 -11.19 1.55 7.40
CA PRO A 269 -12.12 2.02 8.41
C PRO A 269 -13.56 1.79 7.95
N LEU A 270 -14.45 1.42 8.88
CA LEU A 270 -15.84 1.10 8.54
C LEU A 270 -16.58 2.30 7.93
N ASP A 271 -16.20 3.50 8.33
CA ASP A 271 -16.77 4.74 7.81
C ASP A 271 -16.46 5.00 6.32
N MET A 272 -15.50 4.28 5.73
CA MET A 272 -15.26 4.24 4.28
C MET A 272 -16.45 3.66 3.53
N PHE A 273 -17.19 2.75 4.18
CA PHE A 273 -18.34 2.04 3.63
C PHE A 273 -19.67 2.50 4.21
N ASP A 274 -19.63 3.15 5.37
CA ASP A 274 -20.78 3.65 6.09
C ASP A 274 -20.57 5.09 6.53
N GLN A 275 -21.00 6.03 5.67
CA GLN A 275 -20.79 7.44 5.94
C GLN A 275 -21.48 7.92 7.20
N ASP A 276 -22.54 7.26 7.67
CA ASP A 276 -23.24 7.61 8.91
C ASP A 276 -22.34 7.54 10.14
N LEU A 277 -21.21 6.83 10.04
CA LEU A 277 -20.20 6.70 11.09
C LEU A 277 -19.10 7.77 11.05
N VAL A 278 -19.08 8.62 10.02
CA VAL A 278 -18.15 9.76 9.99
C VAL A 278 -18.53 10.73 11.08
N SER A 279 -17.56 11.11 11.91
CA SER A 279 -17.77 12.01 13.04
C SER A 279 -18.33 13.36 12.61
N ASP A 280 -19.13 13.99 13.48
CA ASP A 280 -19.67 15.33 13.21
C ASP A 280 -18.55 16.35 12.98
N GLU A 281 -17.45 16.26 13.73
CA GLU A 281 -16.28 17.12 13.54
C GLU A 281 -15.71 17.01 12.11
N GLU A 282 -15.48 15.79 11.62
CA GLU A 282 -14.93 15.58 10.29
C GLU A 282 -15.92 15.99 9.19
N ARG A 283 -17.23 15.76 9.41
CA ARG A 283 -18.28 16.18 8.46
C ARG A 283 -18.30 17.70 8.26
N HIS A 284 -18.04 18.48 9.30
CA HIS A 284 -17.99 19.95 9.21
C HIS A 284 -16.64 20.49 8.74
N ALA A 285 -15.57 19.69 8.79
CA ALA A 285 -14.28 20.07 8.24
C ALA A 285 -14.33 20.22 6.70
N PRO A 286 -13.58 21.17 6.12
CA PRO A 286 -13.37 21.22 4.67
C PRO A 286 -12.86 19.88 4.13
N PRO A 287 -13.29 19.41 2.93
CA PRO A 287 -12.80 18.15 2.37
C PRO A 287 -11.28 18.05 2.29
N SER A 288 -10.57 19.17 2.10
CA SER A 288 -9.11 19.26 2.05
C SER A 288 -8.41 18.95 3.37
N ASP A 289 -9.11 19.10 4.48
CA ASP A 289 -8.55 18.95 5.82
C ASP A 289 -8.79 17.54 6.38
N ARG A 290 -9.71 16.79 5.76
CA ARG A 290 -10.02 15.39 6.11
C ARG A 290 -8.88 14.47 5.74
N THR A 291 -8.68 13.43 6.54
CA THR A 291 -7.67 12.39 6.31
C THR A 291 -8.30 11.02 6.48
N LEU A 292 -8.28 10.20 5.44
CA LEU A 292 -8.67 8.79 5.53
C LEU A 292 -7.42 7.96 5.84
N ARG A 293 -7.49 7.06 6.82
CA ARG A 293 -6.37 6.24 7.24
C ARG A 293 -6.75 4.77 7.25
N TYR A 294 -5.86 3.92 6.79
CA TYR A 294 -6.06 2.46 6.78
C TYR A 294 -4.74 1.73 6.91
N TRP A 295 -4.79 0.46 7.33
CA TRP A 295 -3.62 -0.41 7.38
C TRP A 295 -3.56 -1.35 6.19
N VAL A 296 -2.34 -1.69 5.80
CA VAL A 296 -2.06 -2.67 4.76
C VAL A 296 -0.78 -3.44 5.09
N LYS A 297 -0.73 -4.70 4.66
CA LYS A 297 0.49 -5.50 4.57
C LYS A 297 0.41 -6.45 3.38
N THR A 298 1.54 -7.04 2.99
CA THR A 298 1.55 -8.19 2.08
C THR A 298 0.86 -9.38 2.72
N LYS A 299 0.19 -10.19 1.90
CA LYS A 299 -0.55 -11.37 2.37
C LYS A 299 0.38 -12.49 2.79
N ASP A 300 1.36 -12.79 1.94
CA ASP A 300 2.38 -13.81 2.17
C ASP A 300 3.74 -13.13 2.40
N SER A 301 4.62 -13.80 3.14
CA SER A 301 5.98 -13.31 3.36
C SER A 301 6.76 -13.21 2.04
N LEU A 302 7.33 -12.04 1.77
CA LEU A 302 8.19 -11.81 0.61
C LEU A 302 9.46 -12.67 0.68
N LYS A 303 9.83 -13.32 -0.43
CA LYS A 303 11.04 -14.14 -0.53
C LYS A 303 12.28 -13.30 -0.89
N ASN A 304 12.11 -12.18 -1.60
CA ASN A 304 13.14 -11.18 -1.89
C ASN A 304 12.75 -9.79 -1.34
N PRO A 305 12.72 -9.61 0.00
CA PRO A 305 12.26 -8.39 0.63
C PRO A 305 13.08 -7.15 0.23
N SER A 306 14.37 -7.28 -0.03
CA SER A 306 15.26 -6.15 -0.40
C SER A 306 14.84 -5.41 -1.68
N ILE A 307 14.16 -6.11 -2.59
CA ILE A 307 13.59 -5.52 -3.82
C ILE A 307 12.09 -5.32 -3.61
N PHE A 308 11.40 -6.35 -3.14
CA PHE A 308 9.94 -6.36 -3.17
C PHE A 308 9.28 -5.51 -2.08
N ASN A 309 9.98 -5.09 -1.01
CA ASN A 309 9.43 -4.07 -0.12
C ASN A 309 9.16 -2.75 -0.87
N TRP A 310 10.08 -2.31 -1.72
CA TRP A 310 9.91 -1.11 -2.53
C TRP A 310 8.84 -1.29 -3.62
N VAL A 311 8.82 -2.45 -4.27
CA VAL A 311 7.85 -2.79 -5.31
C VAL A 311 6.44 -2.92 -4.70
N ALA A 312 6.31 -3.46 -3.49
CA ALA A 312 5.06 -3.53 -2.74
C ALA A 312 4.53 -2.14 -2.41
N ILE A 313 5.38 -1.23 -1.90
CA ILE A 313 5.01 0.18 -1.67
C ILE A 313 4.46 0.80 -2.97
N ALA A 314 5.14 0.58 -4.10
CA ALA A 314 4.68 1.08 -5.39
C ALA A 314 3.30 0.52 -5.79
N TYR A 315 3.09 -0.79 -5.63
CA TYR A 315 1.80 -1.43 -5.94
C TYR A 315 0.67 -0.89 -5.06
N ILE A 316 0.91 -0.84 -3.75
CA ILE A 316 -0.05 -0.44 -2.71
C ILE A 316 -0.44 1.03 -2.85
N SER A 317 0.48 1.89 -3.30
CA SER A 317 0.28 3.33 -3.33
C SER A 317 -0.86 3.85 -4.22
N ASP A 318 -1.19 3.15 -5.31
CA ASP A 318 -2.32 3.49 -6.19
C ASP A 318 -3.61 2.75 -5.77
N TYR A 319 -3.54 1.84 -4.79
CA TYR A 319 -4.66 1.01 -4.39
C TYR A 319 -5.58 1.77 -3.42
N PHE A 320 -6.90 1.65 -3.63
CA PHE A 320 -7.95 2.44 -2.95
C PHE A 320 -7.82 3.97 -3.05
N TYR A 321 -6.81 4.53 -3.71
CA TYR A 321 -6.47 5.94 -3.63
C TYR A 321 -7.58 6.86 -4.19
N LEU A 322 -8.00 6.63 -5.44
CA LEU A 322 -9.15 7.35 -6.01
C LEU A 322 -10.49 6.91 -5.41
N SER A 323 -10.58 5.71 -4.83
CA SER A 323 -11.79 5.31 -4.07
C SER A 323 -11.92 6.11 -2.77
N ALA A 324 -10.80 6.42 -2.10
CA ALA A 324 -10.75 7.25 -0.90
C ALA A 324 -11.23 8.68 -1.18
N ASN A 325 -11.04 9.20 -2.40
CA ASN A 325 -11.58 10.49 -2.83
C ASN A 325 -13.10 10.59 -2.61
N MET A 326 -13.85 9.49 -2.82
CA MET A 326 -15.30 9.48 -2.58
C MET A 326 -15.61 9.67 -1.11
N ARG A 327 -14.98 8.87 -0.24
CA ARG A 327 -15.16 8.98 1.21
C ARG A 327 -14.73 10.34 1.76
N LEU A 328 -13.62 10.91 1.28
CA LEU A 328 -13.15 12.23 1.68
C LEU A 328 -14.13 13.35 1.28
N ASN A 329 -14.94 13.13 0.26
CA ASN A 329 -16.01 14.03 -0.18
C ASN A 329 -17.41 13.61 0.32
N LEU A 330 -17.49 12.70 1.30
CA LEU A 330 -18.75 12.16 1.83
C LEU A 330 -19.66 11.63 0.71
N LYS A 331 -19.08 10.75 -0.12
CA LYS A 331 -19.77 9.97 -1.14
C LYS A 331 -19.46 8.49 -0.94
N GLU A 332 -20.43 7.67 -1.32
CA GLU A 332 -20.32 6.23 -1.18
C GLU A 332 -19.19 5.69 -2.08
N MET A 333 -18.55 4.61 -1.63
CA MET A 333 -17.62 3.90 -2.50
C MET A 333 -18.36 3.46 -3.78
N PHE A 334 -17.68 3.62 -4.91
CA PHE A 334 -18.20 3.35 -6.27
C PHE A 334 -19.23 4.36 -6.81
N THR A 335 -19.40 5.54 -6.22
CA THR A 335 -20.28 6.59 -6.79
C THR A 335 -19.75 7.27 -8.08
N THR A 336 -18.69 6.73 -8.71
CA THR A 336 -18.15 7.25 -9.97
C THR A 336 -18.73 6.54 -11.20
N LYS A 337 -19.23 7.32 -12.17
CA LYS A 337 -19.51 6.86 -13.54
C LYS A 337 -18.22 6.44 -14.25
N PHE A 338 -17.15 7.18 -13.96
CA PHE A 338 -15.83 7.01 -14.55
C PHE A 338 -14.77 7.52 -13.58
N SER A 339 -13.72 6.73 -13.37
CA SER A 339 -12.56 7.12 -12.58
C SER A 339 -11.29 6.56 -13.21
N VAL A 340 -10.25 7.38 -13.35
CA VAL A 340 -8.96 6.96 -13.92
C VAL A 340 -7.82 7.80 -13.34
N SER A 341 -6.69 7.17 -13.06
CA SER A 341 -5.45 7.86 -12.70
C SER A 341 -4.86 8.54 -13.94
N LEU A 342 -4.42 9.80 -13.84
CA LEU A 342 -3.75 10.52 -14.94
C LEU A 342 -2.23 10.38 -14.82
N ASP A 343 -1.73 10.64 -13.63
CA ASP A 343 -0.35 10.43 -13.24
C ASP A 343 -0.29 9.62 -11.94
N HIS A 344 0.92 9.32 -11.47
CA HIS A 344 1.19 8.93 -10.08
C HIS A 344 2.66 9.18 -9.76
N THR A 345 2.91 9.80 -8.61
CA THR A 345 4.25 10.10 -8.13
C THR A 345 4.46 9.50 -6.75
N ILE A 346 5.59 8.83 -6.57
CA ILE A 346 6.01 8.26 -5.29
C ILE A 346 7.41 8.76 -4.98
N TYR A 347 7.59 9.26 -3.76
CA TYR A 347 8.89 9.51 -3.15
C TYR A 347 9.12 8.43 -2.10
N PHE A 348 10.13 7.59 -2.33
CA PHE A 348 10.54 6.52 -1.43
C PHE A 348 11.51 7.10 -0.39
N ASN A 349 11.09 7.11 0.88
CA ASN A 349 11.81 7.78 1.95
C ASN A 349 12.68 6.78 2.72
N THR A 350 12.07 5.71 3.25
CA THR A 350 12.74 4.70 4.08
C THR A 350 12.21 3.31 3.78
N GLU A 351 13.09 2.32 3.74
CA GLU A 351 12.69 0.92 3.57
C GLU A 351 11.98 0.44 4.83
N ILE A 352 10.85 -0.24 4.66
CA ILE A 352 10.10 -0.86 5.75
C ILE A 352 9.79 -2.31 5.39
N ASP A 353 9.57 -3.16 6.40
CA ASP A 353 9.08 -4.52 6.20
C ASP A 353 7.59 -4.49 5.84
N THR A 354 7.27 -4.80 4.60
CA THR A 354 5.88 -4.80 4.11
C THR A 354 5.08 -6.04 4.50
N ASN A 355 5.71 -7.04 5.12
CA ASN A 355 5.02 -8.18 5.75
C ASN A 355 4.33 -7.77 7.05
N SER A 356 4.75 -6.66 7.64
CA SER A 356 4.14 -6.05 8.81
C SER A 356 3.14 -4.95 8.39
N TYR A 357 2.12 -4.71 9.21
CA TYR A 357 1.16 -3.65 8.91
C TYR A 357 1.83 -2.28 8.92
N PHE A 358 1.57 -1.50 7.87
CA PHE A 358 1.90 -0.09 7.79
C PHE A 358 0.65 0.70 7.42
N SER A 359 0.57 1.94 7.90
CA SER A 359 -0.58 2.81 7.67
C SER A 359 -0.40 3.58 6.36
N TYR A 360 -1.50 3.85 5.67
CA TYR A 360 -1.56 4.78 4.56
C TYR A 360 -2.57 5.88 4.87
N ASN A 361 -2.11 7.12 4.84
CA ASN A 361 -2.83 8.31 5.29
C ASN A 361 -3.10 9.18 4.06
N VAL A 362 -4.35 9.24 3.62
CA VAL A 362 -4.73 9.82 2.32
C VAL A 362 -5.60 11.05 2.51
N LYS A 363 -5.32 12.09 1.71
CA LYS A 363 -6.06 13.35 1.64
C LYS A 363 -6.43 13.68 0.20
N ASN A 364 -7.53 14.42 0.02
CA ASN A 364 -7.86 15.07 -1.24
C ASN A 364 -7.50 16.55 -1.10
N ILE A 365 -6.45 17.01 -1.77
CA ILE A 365 -5.97 18.39 -1.64
C ILE A 365 -6.86 19.37 -2.40
N LYS A 366 -7.33 18.95 -3.57
CA LYS A 366 -8.21 19.73 -4.44
C LYS A 366 -9.08 18.79 -5.26
N ALA A 367 -10.35 19.15 -5.41
CA ALA A 367 -11.26 18.55 -6.39
C ALA A 367 -11.94 19.64 -7.21
N GLY A 368 -12.12 19.42 -8.51
CA GLY A 368 -12.81 20.34 -9.41
C GLY A 368 -12.49 20.06 -10.88
N GLU A 369 -13.43 20.39 -11.77
CA GLU A 369 -13.37 20.05 -13.20
C GLU A 369 -13.22 18.54 -13.46
N ASN A 370 -13.90 17.73 -12.63
CA ASN A 370 -13.76 16.27 -12.57
C ASN A 370 -12.35 15.76 -12.26
N ARG A 371 -11.40 16.61 -11.87
CA ARG A 371 -10.05 16.22 -11.43
C ARG A 371 -9.93 16.30 -9.92
N SER A 372 -9.20 15.36 -9.34
CA SER A 372 -8.86 15.30 -7.92
C SER A 372 -7.36 15.11 -7.74
N ILE A 373 -6.73 15.99 -6.96
CA ILE A 373 -5.36 15.85 -6.51
C ILE A 373 -5.39 15.16 -5.14
N MET A 374 -4.79 13.99 -5.08
CA MET A 374 -4.67 13.15 -3.90
C MET A 374 -3.23 13.25 -3.37
N PHE A 375 -3.09 13.26 -2.04
CA PHE A 375 -1.82 13.25 -1.35
C PHE A 375 -1.83 12.15 -0.30
N GLY A 376 -0.71 11.44 -0.13
CA GLY A 376 -0.66 10.33 0.80
C GLY A 376 0.70 10.09 1.44
N GLU A 377 0.67 9.60 2.67
CA GLU A 377 1.86 9.29 3.47
C GLU A 377 1.74 7.88 4.05
N MET A 378 2.81 7.09 3.91
CA MET A 378 2.88 5.73 4.42
C MET A 378 3.82 5.66 5.62
N PHE A 379 3.35 5.11 6.74
CA PHE A 379 4.15 4.95 7.96
C PHE A 379 4.16 3.51 8.44
N SER A 380 5.33 2.99 8.83
CA SER A 380 5.41 1.72 9.57
C SER A 380 4.67 1.80 10.90
N ALA A 381 4.40 0.66 11.54
CA ALA A 381 3.79 0.64 12.87
C ALA A 381 4.60 1.41 13.93
N GLU A 382 5.93 1.45 13.77
CA GLU A 382 6.86 2.18 14.63
C GLU A 382 6.95 3.68 14.29
N GLY A 383 6.24 4.13 13.25
CA GLY A 383 6.19 5.53 12.86
C GLY A 383 7.23 5.99 11.84
N THR A 384 7.92 5.06 11.19
CA THR A 384 8.88 5.40 10.13
C THR A 384 8.14 5.81 8.86
N LEU A 385 8.37 7.02 8.36
CA LEU A 385 7.82 7.48 7.08
C LEU A 385 8.49 6.71 5.92
N ALA A 386 7.74 5.79 5.33
CA ALA A 386 8.21 4.91 4.26
C ALA A 386 8.15 5.58 2.89
N ALA A 387 7.03 6.25 2.58
CA ALA A 387 6.83 6.88 1.29
C ALA A 387 5.84 8.05 1.35
N THR A 388 5.97 8.97 0.40
CA THR A 388 5.05 10.07 0.13
C THR A 388 4.53 9.96 -1.29
N THR A 389 3.25 10.22 -1.51
CA THR A 389 2.57 9.99 -2.79
C THR A 389 1.75 11.20 -3.21
N VAL A 390 1.70 11.45 -4.51
CA VAL A 390 0.85 12.46 -5.13
C VAL A 390 0.27 11.90 -6.42
N GLN A 391 -1.03 12.08 -6.62
CA GLN A 391 -1.73 11.60 -7.82
C GLN A 391 -2.82 12.59 -8.22
N GLU A 392 -2.89 12.94 -9.49
CA GLU A 392 -4.09 13.51 -10.10
C GLU A 392 -4.88 12.41 -10.79
N GLY A 393 -6.18 12.34 -10.51
CA GLY A 393 -7.10 11.43 -11.18
C GLY A 393 -8.35 12.16 -11.67
N LEU A 394 -8.96 11.62 -12.71
CA LEU A 394 -10.31 12.00 -13.11
C LEU A 394 -11.33 11.19 -12.30
N SER A 395 -12.37 11.84 -11.82
CA SER A 395 -13.52 11.24 -11.13
C SER A 395 -14.80 11.94 -11.59
N VAL A 396 -15.53 11.29 -12.49
CA VAL A 396 -16.87 11.73 -12.91
C VAL A 396 -17.88 11.00 -12.04
N VAL A 397 -18.59 11.73 -11.20
CA VAL A 397 -19.57 11.16 -10.26
C VAL A 397 -20.94 10.97 -10.91
N PHE A 398 -21.74 10.04 -10.39
CA PHE A 398 -23.18 10.04 -10.68
C PHE A 398 -23.80 11.33 -10.12
N THR A 399 -24.67 11.94 -10.93
CA THR A 399 -25.57 13.02 -10.51
C THR A 399 -26.95 12.39 -10.37
N ASP A 400 -27.72 12.84 -9.37
CA ASP A 400 -29.08 12.31 -9.11
C ASP A 400 -30.15 12.86 -10.09
N ASP A 401 -29.71 13.51 -11.18
CA ASP A 401 -30.56 14.12 -12.22
C ASP A 401 -31.12 13.10 -13.23
#